data_AF-A0AAD7MW74-F1
#
_entry.id   AF-A0AAD7MW74-F1
#
_cell.length_a   1.000
_cell.length_b   1.000
_cell.length_c   1.000
_cell.angle_alpha   90.00
_cell.angle_beta   90.00
_cell.angle_gamma   90.00
#
_symmetry.space_group_name_H-M   'P 1'
#
loop_
_entity.id
_entity.type
_entity.pdbx_description
1 polymer ?
#
loop_
_entity_poly.entity_id
_entity_poly.type
_entity_poly.pdbx_seq_one_letter_code
_entity_poly.pdbx_strand_id
1 'polypeptide(L)'
;MASGVHFLFFRSLVFGNDEFSLTDVPLAELVGMVASGELEAEVKRVFDFGEEGVQEAHRLMEAAKAGGKMVVVVDCAVDYYNSNTLTSF
;
A
#
# COMPACT_ATOMS: atom_id res chain seq x y z
N MET A 1 -16.03 8.59 24.22
CA MET A 1 -16.95 8.12 23.17
C MET A 1 -16.28 6.97 22.45
N ALA A 2 -16.81 5.74 22.57
CA ALA A 2 -16.37 4.63 21.74
C ALA A 2 -16.88 4.91 20.33
N SER A 3 -16.00 5.35 19.44
CA SER A 3 -16.33 5.54 18.04
C SER A 3 -16.77 4.18 17.48
N GLY A 4 -18.04 4.04 17.11
CA GLY A 4 -18.61 2.86 16.43
C GLY A 4 -18.14 2.71 14.98
N VAL A 5 -16.98 3.27 14.65
CA VAL A 5 -16.35 3.13 13.34
C VAL A 5 -15.67 1.77 13.30
N HIS A 6 -16.36 0.82 12.69
CA HIS A 6 -15.74 -0.43 12.27
C HIS A 6 -14.87 -0.15 11.03
N PHE A 7 -13.56 -0.35 11.15
CA PHE A 7 -12.67 -0.38 9.99
C PHE A 7 -12.92 -1.67 9.21
N LEU A 8 -13.95 -1.68 8.36
CA LEU A 8 -14.08 -2.72 7.35
C LEU A 8 -13.12 -2.44 6.20
N PHE A 9 -12.45 -3.48 5.73
CA PHE A 9 -11.66 -3.43 4.50
C PHE A 9 -12.58 -3.13 3.30
N PHE A 10 -12.58 -1.87 2.85
CA PHE A 10 -13.27 -1.47 1.62
C PHE A 10 -12.34 -1.68 0.43
N ARG A 11 -12.52 -2.78 -0.30
CA ARG A 11 -11.94 -2.96 -1.63
C ARG A 11 -12.98 -2.57 -2.68
N SER A 12 -12.88 -1.35 -3.21
CA SER A 12 -13.56 -1.04 -4.47
C SER A 12 -12.83 -1.77 -5.59
N LEU A 13 -13.45 -2.82 -6.14
CA LEU A 13 -12.94 -3.57 -7.29
C LEU A 13 -13.29 -2.91 -8.62
N VAL A 14 -13.93 -1.74 -8.61
CA VAL A 14 -14.36 -1.02 -9.81
C VAL A 14 -13.21 -0.13 -10.28
N PHE A 15 -12.56 -0.55 -11.36
CA PHE A 15 -11.46 0.18 -12.00
C PHE A 15 -11.97 1.14 -13.07
N GLY A 16 -12.85 2.07 -12.67
CA GLY A 16 -13.40 3.07 -13.58
C GLY A 16 -14.37 2.51 -14.61
N ASN A 17 -15.47 3.22 -14.83
CA ASN A 17 -16.35 3.01 -15.99
C ASN A 17 -17.00 4.37 -16.34
N ASP A 18 -17.84 4.41 -17.38
CA ASP A 18 -18.49 5.66 -17.79
C ASP A 18 -19.37 6.27 -16.68
N GLU A 19 -19.92 5.45 -15.78
CA GLU A 19 -20.72 5.89 -14.61
C GLU A 19 -19.85 6.31 -13.41
N PHE A 20 -18.61 5.82 -13.32
CA PHE A 20 -17.66 6.01 -12.24
C PHE A 20 -16.28 6.33 -12.82
N SER A 21 -16.14 7.51 -13.42
CA SER A 21 -14.86 7.93 -14.00
C SER A 21 -13.78 8.09 -12.93
N LEU A 22 -12.56 7.67 -13.26
CA LEU A 22 -11.38 7.87 -12.41
C LEU A 22 -10.63 9.18 -12.72
N THR A 23 -11.10 9.98 -13.68
CA THR A 23 -10.40 11.21 -14.12
C THR A 23 -10.22 12.22 -12.99
N ASP A 24 -11.18 12.28 -12.05
CA ASP A 24 -11.11 13.21 -10.92
C ASP A 24 -10.24 12.68 -9.76
N VAL A 25 -9.67 11.47 -9.88
CA VAL A 25 -8.76 10.91 -8.88
C VAL A 25 -7.34 11.40 -9.18
N PRO A 26 -6.71 12.20 -8.29
CA PRO A 26 -5.44 12.88 -8.58
C PRO A 26 -4.23 11.95 -8.40
N LEU A 27 -4.26 10.75 -8.98
CA LEU A 27 -3.19 9.75 -8.82
C LEU A 27 -1.83 10.28 -9.29
N ALA A 28 -1.81 10.99 -10.41
CA ALA A 28 -0.57 11.57 -10.97
C ALA A 28 0.00 12.67 -10.06
N GLU A 29 -0.85 13.52 -9.49
CA GLU A 29 -0.43 14.57 -8.57
C GLU A 29 0.13 13.98 -7.27
N LEU A 30 -0.52 12.95 -6.72
CA LEU A 30 -0.02 12.23 -5.54
C LEU A 30 1.36 11.62 -5.81
N VAL A 31 1.57 11.00 -6.98
CA VAL A 31 2.88 10.50 -7.38
C VAL A 31 3.91 11.63 -7.44
N GLY A 32 3.52 12.79 -7.98
CA GLY A 32 4.36 13.99 -8.01
C GLY A 32 4.75 14.47 -6.60
N MET A 33 3.80 14.53 -5.68
CA MET A 33 4.05 14.92 -4.27
C MET A 33 4.97 13.94 -3.55
N VAL A 34 4.84 12.63 -3.83
CA VAL A 34 5.79 11.63 -3.29
C VAL A 34 7.18 11.83 -3.86
N ALA A 35 7.29 12.07 -5.17
CA ALA A 35 8.57 12.29 -5.85
C ALA A 35 9.26 13.59 -5.41
N SER A 36 8.51 14.64 -5.08
CA SER A 36 9.06 15.90 -4.54
C SER A 36 9.35 15.85 -3.04
N GLY A 37 8.94 14.78 -2.34
CA GLY A 37 9.08 14.65 -0.89
C GLY A 37 8.03 15.43 -0.09
N GLU A 38 7.03 16.04 -0.73
CA GLU A 38 5.91 16.70 -0.07
C GLU A 38 4.96 15.71 0.62
N LEU A 39 4.87 14.49 0.07
CA LEU A 39 4.10 13.40 0.64
C LEU A 39 5.01 12.22 0.99
N GLU A 40 5.13 11.93 2.29
CA GLU A 40 5.90 10.78 2.75
C GLU A 40 5.13 9.47 2.55
N ALA A 41 5.53 8.68 1.55
CA ALA A 41 4.96 7.37 1.25
C ALA A 41 5.71 6.23 1.97
N GLU A 42 5.78 6.29 3.30
CA GLU A 42 6.50 5.29 4.10
C GLU A 42 5.87 3.88 3.96
N VAL A 43 6.69 2.91 3.60
CA VAL A 43 6.31 1.50 3.57
C VAL A 43 6.65 0.87 4.92
N LYS A 44 5.64 0.34 5.62
CA LYS A 44 5.81 -0.23 6.96
C LYS A 44 6.31 -1.66 6.95
N ARG A 45 5.96 -2.45 5.92
CA ARG A 45 6.35 -3.85 5.78
C ARG A 45 6.46 -4.25 4.32
N VAL A 46 7.42 -5.12 4.04
CA VAL A 46 7.70 -5.66 2.71
C VAL A 46 7.76 -7.18 2.81
N PHE A 47 7.10 -7.86 1.88
CA PHE A 47 7.03 -9.32 1.82
C PHE A 47 7.50 -9.81 0.45
N ASP A 48 8.06 -11.01 0.40
CA ASP A 48 8.40 -11.64 -0.88
C ASP A 48 7.13 -12.22 -1.53
N PHE A 49 7.14 -12.27 -2.85
CA PHE A 49 6.11 -12.95 -3.61
C PHE A 49 6.31 -14.47 -3.55
N GLY A 50 5.79 -15.05 -2.48
CA GLY A 50 5.68 -16.48 -2.24
C GLY A 50 4.44 -16.78 -1.43
N GLU A 51 4.10 -18.06 -1.30
CA GLU A 51 2.91 -18.50 -0.56
C GLU A 51 2.89 -17.94 0.86
N GLU A 52 3.99 -18.08 1.60
CA GLU A 52 4.11 -17.61 2.98
C GLU A 52 4.00 -16.08 3.09
N GLY A 53 4.68 -15.34 2.21
CA GLY A 53 4.69 -13.88 2.23
C GLY A 53 3.33 -13.26 1.96
N VAL A 54 2.61 -13.78 0.96
CA VAL A 54 1.25 -13.31 0.62
C VAL A 54 0.25 -13.67 1.71
N GLN A 55 0.32 -14.90 2.25
CA GLN A 55 -0.55 -15.34 3.34
C GLN A 55 -0.37 -14.49 4.60
N GLU A 56 0.87 -14.19 4.99
CA GLU A 56 1.14 -13.37 6.18
C GLU A 56 0.71 -11.91 5.98
N ALA A 57 0.93 -11.32 4.80
CA ALA A 57 0.45 -9.98 4.49
C ALA A 57 -1.07 -9.87 4.67
N HIS A 58 -1.83 -10.85 4.18
CA HIS A 58 -3.28 -10.89 4.33
C HIS A 58 -3.72 -11.16 5.78
N ARG A 59 -3.05 -12.08 6.49
CA ARG A 59 -3.32 -12.34 7.91
C ARG A 59 -3.17 -11.08 8.75
N LEU A 60 -2.13 -10.29 8.51
CA LEU A 60 -1.88 -9.02 9.20
C LEU A 60 -2.92 -7.95 8.84
N MET A 61 -3.38 -7.93 7.59
CA MET A 61 -4.45 -7.04 7.15
C MET A 61 -5.77 -7.38 7.85
N GLU A 62 -6.16 -8.66 7.89
CA GLU A 62 -7.37 -9.15 8.56
C GLU A 62 -7.35 -8.92 10.07
N ALA A 63 -6.18 -9.06 10.70
CA ALA A 63 -6.00 -8.81 12.12
C ALA A 63 -5.92 -7.32 12.49
N ALA A 64 -6.09 -6.39 11.53
CA ALA A 64 -5.88 -4.95 11.70
C ALA A 64 -4.48 -4.60 12.24
N LYS A 65 -3.45 -5.38 11.89
CA LYS A 65 -2.05 -5.24 12.32
C LYS A 65 -1.11 -4.76 11.21
N ALA A 66 -1.65 -4.25 10.11
CA ALA A 66 -0.87 -3.73 8.99
C ALA A 66 -0.03 -2.50 9.38
N GLY A 67 -0.61 -1.58 10.16
CA GLY A 67 0.08 -0.39 10.68
C GLY A 67 0.47 0.66 9.63
N GLY A 68 0.16 0.44 8.35
CA GLY A 68 0.44 1.34 7.23
C GLY A 68 0.49 0.59 5.91
N LYS A 69 1.22 1.13 4.93
CA LYS A 69 1.38 0.53 3.61
C LYS A 69 2.24 -0.74 3.70
N MET A 70 1.69 -1.85 3.22
CA MET A 70 2.39 -3.13 3.05
C MET A 70 2.63 -3.36 1.56
N VAL A 71 3.81 -3.87 1.20
CA VAL A 71 4.20 -4.14 -0.19
C VAL A 71 4.61 -5.60 -0.33
N VAL A 72 4.21 -6.23 -1.43
CA VAL A 72 4.71 -7.55 -1.83
C VAL A 72 5.53 -7.37 -3.10
N VAL A 73 6.76 -7.89 -3.11
CA VAL A 73 7.69 -7.71 -4.23
C VAL A 73 7.70 -8.95 -5.11
N VAL A 74 7.40 -8.79 -6.40
CA VAL A 74 7.21 -9.91 -7.36
C VAL A 74 8.52 -10.36 -8.00
N ASP A 75 9.31 -9.43 -8.52
CA ASP A 75 10.53 -9.74 -9.29
C ASP A 75 11.82 -9.26 -8.61
N CYS A 76 11.71 -8.65 -7.44
CA CYS A 76 12.83 -8.09 -6.69
C CYS A 76 12.90 -8.73 -5.30
N ALA A 77 14.12 -9.01 -4.83
CA ALA A 77 14.31 -9.58 -3.50
C ALA A 77 13.91 -8.57 -2.42
N VAL A 78 13.22 -9.02 -1.36
CA VAL A 78 12.93 -8.18 -0.19
C VAL A 78 14.19 -7.55 0.41
N ASP A 79 15.31 -8.28 0.42
CA ASP A 79 16.61 -7.78 0.91
C ASP A 79 17.09 -6.55 0.12
N TYR A 80 16.86 -6.53 -1.20
CA TYR A 80 17.20 -5.37 -2.02
C TYR A 80 16.38 -4.15 -1.61
N TYR A 81 15.06 -4.31 -1.42
CA TYR A 81 14.20 -3.21 -1.00
C TYR A 81 14.62 -2.64 0.37
N ASN A 82 14.89 -3.51 1.36
CA ASN A 82 15.28 -3.08 2.70
C ASN A 82 16.66 -2.40 2.75
N SER A 83 17.57 -2.77 1.84
CA SER A 83 18.90 -2.15 1.75
C SER A 83 18.90 -0.78 1.08
N ASN A 84 17.96 -0.53 0.16
CA ASN A 84 17.89 0.71 -0.63
C ASN A 84 16.98 1.81 -0.05
N THR A 85 16.16 1.50 0.96
CA THR A 85 15.41 2.52 1.72
C THR A 85 16.30 3.45 2.55
N LEU A 86 17.59 3.13 2.72
CA LEU A 86 18.58 4.02 3.36
C LEU A 86 19.39 4.87 2.35
N THR A 87 19.17 4.72 1.04
CA THR A 87 20.02 5.34 0.00
C THR A 87 19.26 6.00 -1.14
N SER A 88 17.93 6.06 -1.14
CA SER A 88 17.17 6.64 -2.26
C SER A 88 16.08 7.61 -1.80
N PHE A 89 16.45 8.89 -1.69
CA PHE A 89 15.71 10.07 -2.19
C PHE A 89 16.74 11.17 -2.52
#